data_AF-A0A9E4PA38-F1
#
_entry.id   AF-A0A9E4PA38-F1
#
_cell.length_a   1.000
_cell.length_b   1.000
_cell.length_c   1.000
_cell.angle_alpha   90.00
_cell.angle_beta   90.00
_cell.angle_gamma   90.00
#
_symmetry.space_group_name_H-M   'P 1'
#
loop_
_entity.id
_entity.type
_entity.pdbx_description
1 polymer ?
#
loop_
_entity_poly.entity_id
_entity_poly.type
_entity_poly.pdbx_seq_one_letter_code
_entity_poly.pdbx_strand_id
1 'polypeptide(L)' 'MLYLKSCPKCRGDMYLEKDNYGTYRQCLQCGFIRDLDVPAPMVAQTQEVEVEPARRRGRKRKNAIAV' A
#
# COMPACT_ATOMS: atom_id res chain seq x y z
N MET A 1 -12.04 11.82 -19.16
CA MET A 1 -11.96 10.66 -20.09
C MET A 1 -13.31 9.94 -20.09
N LEU A 2 -13.84 9.52 -21.24
CA LEU A 2 -15.15 8.85 -21.34
C LEU A 2 -14.97 7.34 -21.54
N TYR A 3 -15.73 6.55 -20.79
CA TYR A 3 -15.77 5.09 -20.82
C TYR A 3 -17.14 4.62 -21.28
N LEU A 4 -17.21 4.01 -22.46
CA LEU A 4 -18.47 3.56 -23.03
C LEU A 4 -18.91 2.23 -22.42
N LYS A 5 -20.21 2.09 -22.13
CA LYS A 5 -20.83 0.86 -21.62
C LYS A 5 -20.16 0.26 -20.37
N SER A 6 -19.47 1.08 -19.57
CA SER A 6 -18.70 0.61 -18.41
C SER A 6 -19.46 0.62 -17.10
N CYS A 7 -20.69 1.16 -17.07
CA CYS A 7 -21.47 1.21 -15.84
C CYS A 7 -21.97 -0.19 -15.43
N PRO A 8 -21.66 -0.68 -14.21
CA PRO A 8 -22.10 -1.99 -13.75
C PRO A 8 -23.61 -2.07 -13.47
N LYS A 9 -24.28 -0.92 -13.27
CA LYS A 9 -25.73 -0.86 -13.01
C LYS A 9 -26.56 -0.89 -14.29
N CYS A 10 -26.34 0.07 -15.19
CA CYS A 10 -27.19 0.27 -16.37
C CYS A 10 -26.51 -0.05 -17.70
N ARG A 11 -25.22 -0.44 -17.69
CA ARG A 11 -24.40 -0.59 -18.91
C ARG A 11 -24.38 0.69 -19.75
N GLY A 12 -24.54 1.85 -19.12
CA GLY A 12 -24.37 3.16 -19.73
C GLY A 12 -22.92 3.62 -19.72
N ASP A 13 -22.72 4.85 -20.18
CA ASP A 13 -21.40 5.46 -20.29
C ASP A 13 -21.02 6.14 -18.97
N MET A 14 -19.74 6.05 -18.62
CA MET A 14 -19.18 6.68 -17.44
C MET A 14 -18.11 7.69 -17.84
N TYR A 15 -18.06 8.81 -17.15
CA TYR A 15 -17.01 9.81 -17.34
C TYR A 15 -16.12 9.88 -16.10
N LEU A 16 -14.82 10.06 -16.34
CA LEU A 16 -13.81 10.23 -15.30
C LEU A 16 -13.59 11.71 -15.04
N GLU A 17 -13.68 12.07 -13.76
CA GLU A 17 -13.52 13.42 -13.23
C GLU A 17 -12.56 13.40 -12.03
N LYS A 18 -11.91 14.54 -11.78
CA LYS A 18 -10.99 14.71 -10.66
C LYS A 18 -11.34 16.02 -9.94
N ASP A 19 -11.57 15.92 -8.65
CA ASP A 19 -11.86 17.05 -7.77
C ASP A 19 -10.76 17.20 -6.70
N ASN A 20 -11.05 18.01 -5.68
CA ASN A 20 -10.15 18.24 -4.54
C ASN A 20 -9.99 17.00 -3.63
N TYR A 21 -10.93 16.05 -3.68
CA TYR A 21 -10.95 14.87 -2.83
C TYR A 21 -10.33 13.64 -3.51
N GLY A 22 -10.33 13.60 -4.84
CA GLY A 22 -9.72 12.51 -5.57
C GLY A 22 -10.17 12.42 -7.02
N THR A 23 -9.96 11.25 -7.61
CA THR A 23 -10.49 10.94 -8.94
C THR A 23 -11.67 10.01 -8.77
N TYR A 24 -12.77 10.29 -9.42
CA TYR A 24 -13.95 9.42 -9.42
C TYR A 24 -14.47 9.22 -10.84
N ARG A 25 -15.32 8.21 -11.00
CA ARG A 25 -16.08 8.00 -12.24
C ARG A 25 -17.55 8.05 -11.94
N GLN A 26 -18.30 8.78 -12.75
CA GLN A 26 -19.75 8.87 -12.64
C GLN A 26 -20.42 8.41 -13.94
N CYS A 27 -21.51 7.66 -13.83
CA CYS A 27 -22.34 7.27 -14.96
C CYS A 27 -23.28 8.42 -15.35
N LEU A 28 -23.27 8.79 -16.63
CA LEU A 28 -24.12 9.85 -17.19
C LEU A 28 -25.61 9.47 -17.21
N GLN A 29 -25.93 8.18 -17.20
CA GLN A 29 -27.28 7.70 -17.46
C GLN A 29 -28.07 7.34 -16.20
N CYS A 30 -27.38 6.89 -15.14
CA CYS A 30 -28.02 6.49 -13.88
C CYS A 30 -27.38 7.12 -12.63
N GLY A 31 -26.37 7.99 -12.79
CA GLY A 31 -25.70 8.67 -11.68
C GLY A 31 -24.86 7.77 -10.77
N PHE A 32 -24.51 6.55 -11.18
CA PHE A 32 -23.63 5.68 -10.38
C PHE A 32 -22.24 6.28 -10.28
N ILE A 33 -21.79 6.58 -9.06
CA ILE A 33 -20.47 7.14 -8.75
C ILE A 33 -19.61 6.03 -8.13
N ARG A 34 -18.34 6.00 -8.54
CA ARG A 34 -17.33 5.16 -7.92
C ARG A 34 -16.02 5.93 -7.83
N ASP A 35 -15.51 6.03 -6.61
CA ASP A 35 -14.19 6.59 -6.35
C ASP A 35 -13.10 5.67 -6.92
N LEU A 36 -12.07 6.30 -7.46
CA LEU A 36 -10.85 5.62 -7.88
C LEU A 36 -9.77 6.02 -6.90
N ASP A 37 -9.47 5.11 -5.97
CA ASP A 37 -8.29 5.20 -5.14
C ASP A 37 -7.08 5.12 -6.07
N VAL A 38 -6.50 6.27 -6.40
CA VAL A 38 -5.14 6.29 -6.94
C VAL A 38 -4.28 5.88 -5.75
N PRO A 39 -3.58 4.73 -5.79
CA PRO A 39 -2.62 4.46 -4.74
C PRO A 39 -1.67 5.64 -4.71
N ALA A 40 -1.60 6.34 -3.58
CA ALA A 40 -0.59 7.37 -3.37
C ALA A 40 0.74 6.76 -3.81
N PRO A 41 1.61 7.50 -4.53
CA PRO A 41 2.92 6.98 -4.87
C PRO A 41 3.51 6.49 -3.54
N MET A 42 3.79 5.18 -3.47
CA MET A 42 4.29 4.55 -2.26
C MET A 42 5.56 5.32 -1.90
N VAL A 43 5.47 6.21 -0.92
CA VAL A 43 6.64 6.84 -0.33
C VAL A 43 7.37 5.67 0.29
N ALA A 44 8.50 5.30 -0.32
CA ALA A 44 9.35 4.24 0.18
C ALA A 44 9.70 4.60 1.63
N GLN A 45 9.09 3.91 2.58
CA GLN A 45 9.45 4.02 3.98
C GLN A 45 10.85 3.41 4.11
N THR A 46 11.88 4.25 4.06
CA THR A 46 13.23 3.87 4.48
C THR A 46 13.17 3.59 5.97
N GLN A 47 13.14 2.30 6.32
CA GLN A 47 13.31 1.85 7.69
C GLN A 47 14.79 1.96 8.04
N GLU A 48 15.12 2.93 8.88
CA GLU A 48 16.43 3.05 9.53
C GLU A 48 16.55 1.89 10.53
N VAL A 49 17.31 0.85 10.19
CA VAL A 49 17.56 -0.28 11.10
C VAL A 49 18.83 0.02 11.89
N GLU A 50 18.68 0.32 13.17
CA GLU A 50 19.80 0.40 14.12
C GLU A 50 20.46 -0.99 14.25
N VAL A 51 21.73 -1.08 13.83
CA VAL A 51 22.51 -2.32 13.91
C VAL A 51 23.13 -2.43 15.31
N GLU A 52 22.55 -3.29 16.15
CA GLU A 52 23.17 -3.66 17.44
C GLU A 52 24.49 -4.43 17.22
N PRO A 53 25.61 -4.04 17.86
CA PRO A 53 26.89 -4.70 17.66
C PRO A 53 26.94 -6.07 18.35
N ALA A 54 27.50 -7.04 17.63
CA ALA A 54 27.60 -8.44 18.01
C ALA A 54 28.35 -8.66 19.35
N ARG A 55 27.67 -9.34 20.29
CA ARG A 55 28.24 -9.79 21.58
C ARG A 55 29.43 -10.72 21.36
N ARG A 56 30.60 -10.34 21.89
CA ARG A 56 31.83 -11.14 21.88
C ARG A 56 31.69 -12.41 22.73
N ARG A 57 31.99 -13.56 22.12
CA ARG A 57 32.05 -14.90 22.74
C ARG A 57 33.14 -14.96 23.84
N GLY A 58 32.72 -15.14 25.09
CA GLY A 58 33.59 -15.52 26.20
C GLY A 58 33.95 -17.01 26.16
N ARG A 59 35.25 -17.29 26.18
CA ARG A 59 35.92 -18.58 25.98
C ARG A 59 35.81 -19.48 27.22
N LYS A 60 35.48 -20.75 27.01
CA LYS A 60 35.45 -21.86 27.99
C LYS A 60 36.64 -21.85 28.95
N ARG A 61 36.37 -21.95 30.25
CA ARG A 61 37.29 -22.60 31.20
C ARG A 61 36.62 -23.86 31.72
N LYS A 62 37.03 -24.99 31.15
CA LYS A 62 36.90 -26.28 31.81
C LYS A 62 37.87 -26.25 32.99
N ASN A 63 37.44 -26.71 34.15
CA ASN A 63 38.25 -27.59 34.99
C ASN A 63 37.31 -28.36 35.92
N ALA A 64 37.28 -29.67 35.68
CA ALA A 64 36.83 -30.71 36.59
C ALA A 64 38.08 -31.29 37.28
N ILE A 65 37.82 -32.19 38.25
CA ILE A 65 38.75 -32.88 39.18
C ILE A 65 38.80 -32.10 40.52
N ALA A 66 38.04 -32.44 41.56
CA ALA A 66 37.64 -33.75 42.13
C ALA A 66 38.84 -34.60 42.54
N VAL A 67 39.36 -34.36 43.75
CA VAL A 67 39.65 -35.31 44.85
C VAL A 67 40.25 -34.51 46.01
#